data_AF-A0A078LGA1-F1
#
_entry.id   AF-A0A078LGA1-F1
#
_cell.length_a   1.000
_cell.length_b   1.000
_cell.length_c   1.000
_cell.angle_alpha   90.00
_cell.angle_beta   90.00
_cell.angle_gamma   90.00
#
_symmetry.space_group_name_H-M   'P 1'
#
loop_
_entity.id
_entity.type
_entity.pdbx_description
1 polymer ?
#
loop_
_entity_poly.entity_id
_entity_poly.type
_entity_poly.pdbx_seq_one_letter_code
_entity_poly.pdbx_strand_id
1 'polypeptide(L)'
;MTIDKQALREAAEKALPAMKRLLMMPNDELFDEALLNVDGDVDAANAFNLLAGPETMLALLDELEALQSFRTAYMEWSDKTDWVQTDKRFDVIKPWGKHRADVLKLYIENLESSLESRLLTNADRDIAALRQRIAELEAKLQTADKLQDSAFRHGLQHGFSLGQTDDQAGFEQCLTAYSSRGKDNG
;
A
#
# COMPACT_ATOMS: atom_id res chain seq x y z
N MET A 1 -14.09 -36.90 -4.42
CA MET A 1 -13.40 -38.14 -4.00
C MET A 1 -11.90 -37.83 -3.97
N THR A 2 -11.19 -38.16 -2.90
CA THR A 2 -9.74 -37.93 -2.82
C THR A 2 -9.04 -39.21 -3.19
N ILE A 3 -8.37 -39.24 -4.35
CA ILE A 3 -7.66 -40.42 -4.84
C ILE A 3 -6.35 -40.56 -4.07
N ASP A 4 -6.11 -41.73 -3.48
CA ASP A 4 -4.79 -42.07 -2.95
C ASP A 4 -3.86 -42.43 -4.11
N LYS A 5 -3.20 -41.41 -4.65
CA LYS A 5 -2.29 -41.54 -5.80
C LYS A 5 -1.06 -42.39 -5.47
N GLN A 6 -0.63 -42.41 -4.20
CA GLN A 6 0.55 -43.16 -3.79
C GLN A 6 0.22 -44.65 -3.69
N ALA A 7 -0.88 -45.01 -3.02
CA ALA A 7 -1.33 -46.40 -2.93
C ALA A 7 -1.66 -46.98 -4.31
N LEU A 8 -2.31 -46.20 -5.18
CA LEU A 8 -2.61 -46.61 -6.55
C LEU A 8 -1.32 -46.87 -7.36
N ARG A 9 -0.30 -46.01 -7.19
CA ARG A 9 0.99 -46.17 -7.87
C ARG A 9 1.73 -47.43 -7.39
N GLU A 10 1.81 -47.65 -6.08
CA GLU A 10 2.47 -48.82 -5.51
C GLU A 10 1.79 -50.13 -5.92
N ALA A 11 0.45 -50.15 -5.97
CA ALA A 11 -0.30 -51.28 -6.47
C ALA A 11 -0.05 -51.52 -7.97
N ALA A 12 -0.03 -50.45 -8.79
CA ALA A 12 0.27 -50.54 -10.21
C ALA A 12 1.69 -51.07 -10.48
N GLU A 13 2.70 -50.60 -9.74
CA GLU A 13 4.09 -51.03 -9.87
C GLU A 13 4.28 -52.51 -9.52
N LYS A 14 3.50 -53.04 -8.58
CA LYS A 14 3.48 -54.48 -8.24
C LYS A 14 2.68 -55.32 -9.23
N ALA A 15 1.52 -54.82 -9.66
CA ALA A 15 0.62 -55.52 -10.59
C ALA A 15 1.21 -55.66 -12.00
N LEU A 16 1.95 -54.66 -12.49
CA LEU A 16 2.47 -54.66 -13.86
C LEU A 16 3.36 -55.87 -14.21
N PRO A 17 4.40 -56.22 -13.42
CA PRO A 17 5.17 -57.44 -13.67
C PRO A 17 4.37 -58.72 -13.36
N ALA A 18 3.50 -58.71 -12.35
CA ALA A 18 2.66 -59.85 -11.99
C ALA A 18 1.70 -60.24 -13.12
N MET A 19 0.93 -59.28 -13.63
CA MET A 19 0.03 -59.47 -14.77
C MET A 19 0.79 -59.93 -16.02
N LYS A 20 2.01 -59.42 -16.25
CA LYS A 20 2.85 -59.87 -17.36
C LYS A 20 3.27 -61.34 -17.22
N ARG A 21 3.58 -61.82 -16.01
CA ARG A 21 3.89 -63.23 -15.77
C ARG A 21 2.66 -64.11 -15.95
N LEU A 22 1.52 -63.71 -15.36
CA LEU A 22 0.24 -64.40 -15.53
C LEU A 22 -0.16 -64.53 -17.01
N LEU A 23 0.04 -63.47 -17.81
CA LEU A 23 -0.27 -63.47 -19.24
C LEU A 23 0.66 -64.41 -20.05
N MET A 24 1.89 -64.61 -19.59
CA MET A 24 2.90 -65.45 -20.27
C MET A 24 2.86 -66.90 -19.79
N MET A 25 1.93 -67.27 -18.91
CA MET A 25 1.78 -68.65 -18.46
C MET A 25 1.33 -69.55 -19.62
N PRO A 26 2.00 -70.69 -19.86
CA PRO A 26 1.58 -71.59 -20.92
C PRO A 26 0.28 -72.31 -20.52
N ASN A 27 -0.67 -72.40 -21.46
CA ASN A 27 -2.03 -72.86 -21.15
C ASN A 27 -2.15 -74.36 -20.83
N ASP A 28 -1.23 -75.21 -21.30
CA ASP A 28 -1.47 -76.66 -21.43
C ASP A 28 -0.37 -77.58 -20.87
N GLU A 29 0.63 -77.07 -20.16
CA GLU A 29 1.63 -77.92 -19.50
C GLU A 29 1.47 -77.87 -17.98
N LEU A 30 1.62 -79.02 -17.33
CA LEU A 30 1.52 -79.17 -15.88
C LEU A 30 2.70 -78.42 -15.24
N PHE A 31 2.52 -77.14 -14.92
CA PHE A 31 3.55 -76.35 -14.24
C PHE A 31 3.46 -76.54 -12.73
N ASP A 32 4.61 -76.56 -12.08
CA ASP A 32 4.69 -76.48 -10.63
C ASP A 32 4.23 -75.08 -10.20
N GLU A 33 2.94 -74.98 -9.83
CA GLU A 33 2.29 -73.78 -9.28
C GLU A 33 3.00 -73.23 -8.03
N ALA A 34 3.83 -74.04 -7.36
CA ALA A 34 4.68 -73.62 -6.24
C ALA A 34 6.02 -72.99 -6.68
N LEU A 35 6.47 -73.20 -7.93
CA LEU A 35 7.73 -72.66 -8.47
C LEU A 35 7.57 -71.24 -9.06
N LEU A 36 6.33 -70.88 -9.39
CA LEU A 36 5.91 -69.55 -9.82
C LEU A 36 4.99 -69.01 -8.73
N ASN A 37 5.21 -67.79 -8.25
CA ASN A 37 4.36 -67.17 -7.22
C ASN A 37 3.01 -66.71 -7.81
N VAL A 38 2.23 -67.64 -8.37
CA VAL A 38 1.00 -67.36 -9.12
C VAL A 38 -0.04 -66.71 -8.20
N ASP A 39 -0.23 -67.24 -7.00
CA ASP A 39 -1.14 -66.67 -6.00
C ASP A 39 -0.77 -65.21 -5.67
N GLY A 40 0.52 -64.94 -5.41
CA GLY A 40 0.97 -63.58 -5.13
C GLY A 40 0.87 -62.64 -6.35
N ASP A 41 1.00 -63.16 -7.56
CA ASP A 41 0.81 -62.38 -8.79
C ASP A 41 -0.68 -62.07 -9.03
N VAL A 42 -1.58 -63.01 -8.73
CA VAL A 42 -3.04 -62.81 -8.75
C VAL A 42 -3.46 -61.79 -7.69
N ASP A 43 -2.91 -61.89 -6.48
CA ASP A 43 -3.16 -60.93 -5.40
C ASP A 43 -2.72 -59.51 -5.78
N ALA A 44 -1.54 -59.37 -6.39
CA ALA A 44 -1.05 -58.09 -6.87
C ALA A 44 -1.96 -57.49 -7.96
N ALA A 45 -2.41 -58.32 -8.90
CA ALA A 45 -3.34 -57.90 -9.96
C ALA A 45 -4.71 -57.47 -9.39
N ASN A 46 -5.25 -58.24 -8.44
CA ASN A 46 -6.52 -57.95 -7.80
C ASN A 46 -6.46 -56.69 -6.92
N ALA A 47 -5.35 -56.49 -6.19
CA ALA A 47 -5.13 -55.28 -5.39
C ALA A 47 -5.15 -54.01 -6.26
N PHE A 48 -4.51 -54.06 -7.44
CA PHE A 48 -4.60 -52.96 -8.40
C PHE A 48 -6.02 -52.78 -8.94
N ASN A 49 -6.71 -53.85 -9.36
CA ASN A 49 -8.09 -53.75 -9.89
C ASN A 49 -9.08 -53.16 -8.89
N LEU A 50 -8.92 -53.42 -7.60
CA LEU A 50 -9.74 -52.83 -6.54
C LEU A 50 -9.50 -51.33 -6.39
N LEU A 51 -8.24 -50.90 -6.43
CA LEU A 51 -7.86 -49.48 -6.30
C LEU A 51 -8.14 -48.69 -7.59
N ALA A 52 -7.95 -49.32 -8.74
CA ALA A 52 -8.07 -48.76 -10.08
C ALA A 52 -9.45 -49.04 -10.71
N GLY A 53 -10.50 -49.02 -9.88
CA GLY A 53 -11.87 -49.21 -10.34
C GLY A 53 -12.40 -48.07 -11.22
N PRO A 54 -13.60 -48.21 -11.81
CA PRO A 54 -14.17 -47.22 -12.73
C PRO A 54 -14.25 -45.81 -12.15
N GLU A 55 -14.61 -45.70 -10.86
CA GLU A 55 -14.70 -44.41 -10.16
C GLU A 55 -13.33 -43.72 -10.05
N THR A 56 -12.28 -44.48 -9.70
CA THR A 56 -10.91 -43.95 -9.63
C THR A 56 -10.41 -43.54 -11.00
N MET A 57 -10.70 -44.31 -12.04
CA MET A 57 -10.31 -43.97 -13.41
C MET A 57 -11.00 -42.70 -13.91
N LEU A 58 -12.30 -42.54 -13.65
CA LEU A 58 -13.05 -41.32 -13.98
C LEU A 58 -12.50 -40.11 -13.22
N ALA A 59 -12.26 -40.25 -11.92
CA ALA A 59 -11.71 -39.16 -11.12
C ALA A 59 -10.28 -38.75 -11.58
N LEU A 60 -9.45 -39.71 -12.03
CA LEU A 60 -8.16 -39.41 -12.65
C LEU A 60 -8.30 -38.68 -13.98
N LEU A 61 -9.29 -39.03 -14.81
CA LEU A 61 -9.56 -38.35 -16.07
C LEU A 61 -10.04 -36.90 -15.83
N ASP A 62 -10.94 -36.69 -14.88
CA ASP A 62 -11.42 -35.37 -14.48
C ASP A 62 -10.26 -34.47 -13.99
N GLU A 63 -9.36 -35.01 -13.15
CA GLU A 63 -8.18 -34.29 -12.69
C GLU A 63 -7.22 -33.95 -13.84
N LEU A 64 -7.02 -34.86 -14.80
CA LEU A 64 -6.18 -34.61 -15.97
C LEU A 64 -6.76 -33.51 -16.86
N GLU A 65 -8.07 -33.51 -17.11
CA GLU A 65 -8.75 -32.47 -17.88
C GLU A 65 -8.67 -31.10 -17.18
N ALA A 66 -8.86 -31.06 -15.85
CA ALA A 66 -8.70 -29.86 -15.06
C ALA A 66 -7.26 -29.31 -15.11
N LEU A 67 -6.25 -30.17 -15.00
CA LEU A 67 -4.84 -29.79 -15.11
C LEU A 67 -4.47 -29.30 -16.51
N GLN A 68 -5.01 -29.91 -17.56
CA GLN A 68 -4.82 -29.44 -18.94
C GLN A 68 -5.46 -28.07 -19.15
N SER A 69 -6.69 -27.89 -18.66
CA SER A 69 -7.39 -26.61 -18.73
C SER A 69 -6.61 -25.51 -18.01
N PHE A 70 -6.09 -25.81 -16.81
CA PHE A 70 -5.23 -24.90 -16.05
C PHE A 70 -3.94 -24.57 -16.82
N ARG A 71 -3.27 -25.58 -17.39
CA ARG A 71 -2.04 -25.38 -18.18
C ARG A 71 -2.30 -24.47 -19.37
N THR A 72 -3.38 -24.69 -20.12
CA THR A 72 -3.73 -23.86 -21.27
C THR A 72 -4.02 -22.42 -20.84
N ALA A 73 -4.85 -22.24 -19.81
CA ALA A 73 -5.15 -20.90 -19.30
C ALA A 73 -3.89 -20.17 -18.78
N TYR A 74 -2.98 -20.89 -18.13
CA TYR A 74 -1.69 -20.35 -17.67
C TYR A 74 -0.81 -19.93 -18.83
N MET A 75 -0.66 -20.77 -19.86
CA MET A 75 0.15 -20.46 -21.04
C MET A 75 -0.43 -19.25 -21.79
N GLU A 76 -1.74 -19.21 -22.02
CA GLU A 76 -2.39 -18.05 -22.66
C GLU A 76 -2.20 -16.76 -21.86
N TRP A 77 -2.31 -16.83 -20.53
CA TRP A 77 -2.06 -15.68 -19.67
C TRP A 77 -0.59 -15.25 -19.71
N SER A 78 0.34 -16.21 -19.69
CA SER A 78 1.77 -15.98 -19.81
C SER A 78 2.10 -15.28 -21.13
N ASP A 79 1.62 -15.80 -22.26
CA ASP A 79 1.82 -15.21 -23.59
C ASP A 79 1.26 -13.78 -23.68
N LYS A 80 0.07 -13.55 -23.11
CA LYS A 80 -0.54 -12.20 -23.04
C LYS A 80 0.23 -11.22 -22.16
N THR A 81 1.13 -11.70 -21.31
CA THR A 81 1.92 -10.88 -20.37
C THR A 81 3.42 -10.85 -20.68
N ASP A 82 3.88 -11.62 -21.65
CA ASP A 82 5.28 -11.72 -22.07
C ASP A 82 5.83 -10.40 -22.64
N TRP A 83 4.97 -9.55 -23.21
CA TRP A 83 5.37 -8.21 -23.65
C TRP A 83 5.79 -7.31 -22.48
N VAL A 84 5.20 -7.48 -21.29
CA VAL A 84 5.61 -6.75 -20.08
C VAL A 84 7.02 -7.14 -19.68
N GLN A 85 7.40 -8.39 -19.99
CA GLN A 85 8.71 -8.95 -19.73
C GLN A 85 9.80 -8.53 -20.74
N THR A 86 9.44 -7.80 -21.78
CA THR A 86 10.38 -7.38 -22.83
C THR A 86 10.40 -5.87 -23.03
N ASP A 87 9.48 -5.15 -22.40
CA ASP A 87 9.34 -3.70 -22.51
C ASP A 87 10.17 -2.95 -21.46
N LYS A 88 11.19 -2.24 -21.94
CA LYS A 88 12.17 -1.47 -21.14
C LYS A 88 11.55 -0.42 -20.21
N ARG A 89 10.29 -0.01 -20.45
CA ARG A 89 9.57 0.92 -19.55
C ARG A 89 9.37 0.34 -18.15
N PHE A 90 9.38 -0.99 -18.01
CA PHE A 90 9.20 -1.69 -16.74
C PHE A 90 10.52 -2.12 -16.07
N ASP A 91 11.69 -1.78 -16.65
CA ASP A 91 13.02 -2.07 -16.07
C ASP A 91 13.25 -1.43 -14.68
N VAL A 92 12.44 -0.41 -14.36
CA VAL A 92 12.46 0.28 -13.06
C VAL A 92 11.90 -0.60 -11.93
N ILE A 93 11.17 -1.67 -12.28
CA ILE A 93 10.57 -2.62 -11.32
C ILE A 93 11.39 -3.91 -11.32
N LYS A 94 12.22 -4.09 -10.29
CA LYS A 94 12.86 -5.37 -9.93
C LYS A 94 12.33 -5.82 -8.56
N PRO A 95 11.95 -7.10 -8.31
CA PRO A 95 12.23 -8.33 -9.05
C PRO A 95 10.99 -8.97 -9.68
N TRP A 96 11.22 -9.71 -10.75
CA TRP A 96 10.20 -10.41 -11.51
C TRP A 96 9.90 -11.73 -10.84
N GLY A 97 8.61 -12.01 -10.61
CA GLY A 97 8.13 -13.17 -9.85
C GLY A 97 7.14 -12.84 -8.73
N LYS A 98 6.82 -11.57 -8.48
CA LYS A 98 5.67 -11.20 -7.62
C LYS A 98 4.38 -11.15 -8.44
N HIS A 99 3.27 -11.54 -7.82
CA HIS A 99 1.95 -11.55 -8.45
C HIS A 99 1.64 -10.14 -9.01
N ARG A 100 0.96 -10.02 -10.18
CA ARG A 100 0.63 -8.70 -10.76
C ARG A 100 -0.05 -7.76 -9.74
N ALA A 101 -0.81 -8.32 -8.80
CA ALA A 101 -1.42 -7.60 -7.68
C ALA A 101 -0.39 -6.95 -6.73
N ASP A 102 0.69 -7.65 -6.40
CA ASP A 102 1.74 -7.13 -5.52
C ASP A 102 2.57 -6.04 -6.20
N VAL A 103 2.81 -6.19 -7.50
CA VAL A 103 3.49 -5.16 -8.31
C VAL A 103 2.63 -3.90 -8.39
N LEU A 104 1.33 -4.05 -8.64
CA LEU A 104 0.39 -2.92 -8.65
C LEU A 104 0.29 -2.28 -7.26
N LYS A 105 0.26 -3.07 -6.20
CA LYS A 105 0.22 -2.58 -4.82
C LYS A 105 1.48 -1.76 -4.48
N LEU A 106 2.67 -2.27 -4.79
CA LEU A 106 3.93 -1.53 -4.60
C LEU A 106 3.97 -0.24 -5.44
N TYR A 107 3.45 -0.27 -6.67
CA TYR A 107 3.37 0.92 -7.50
C TYR A 107 2.41 1.97 -6.94
N ILE A 108 1.25 1.55 -6.42
CA ILE A 108 0.29 2.42 -5.73
C ILE A 108 0.94 3.01 -4.47
N GLU A 109 1.57 2.20 -3.62
CA GLU A 109 2.25 2.67 -2.40
C GLU A 109 3.34 3.70 -2.72
N ASN A 110 4.11 3.48 -3.80
CA ASN A 110 5.11 4.44 -4.26
C ASN A 110 4.48 5.74 -4.79
N LEU A 111 3.39 5.65 -5.54
CA LEU A 111 2.66 6.82 -6.03
C LEU A 111 2.05 7.63 -4.87
N GLU A 112 1.45 6.95 -3.89
CA GLU A 112 0.89 7.56 -2.68
C GLU A 112 1.96 8.28 -1.88
N SER A 113 3.10 7.62 -1.62
CA SER A 113 4.24 8.24 -0.91
C SER A 113 4.79 9.44 -1.67
N SER A 114 4.92 9.35 -3.00
CA SER A 114 5.37 10.48 -3.82
C SER A 114 4.39 11.64 -3.79
N LEU A 115 3.08 11.38 -3.75
CA LEU A 115 2.05 12.41 -3.68
C LEU A 115 2.04 13.07 -2.30
N GLU A 116 2.13 12.28 -1.23
CA GLU A 116 2.18 12.76 0.15
C GLU A 116 3.39 13.67 0.38
N SER A 117 4.57 13.27 -0.10
CA SER A 117 5.77 14.10 -0.06
C SER A 117 5.56 15.44 -0.76
N ARG A 118 4.95 15.45 -1.96
CA ARG A 118 4.67 16.70 -2.69
C ARG A 118 3.69 17.59 -1.94
N LEU A 119 2.63 17.02 -1.38
CA LEU A 119 1.64 17.77 -0.59
C LEU A 119 2.30 18.40 0.64
N LEU A 120 3.16 17.66 1.34
CA LEU A 120 3.88 18.17 2.49
C LEU A 120 4.79 19.35 2.11
N THR A 121 5.58 19.22 1.03
CA THR A 121 6.45 20.32 0.58
C THR A 121 5.68 21.57 0.15
N ASN A 122 4.48 21.41 -0.41
CA ASN A 122 3.62 22.54 -0.77
C ASN A 122 3.03 23.19 0.49
N ALA A 123 2.54 22.39 1.43
CA ALA A 123 2.04 22.89 2.71
C ALA A 123 3.12 23.66 3.49
N ASP A 124 4.35 23.16 3.54
CA ASP A 124 5.47 23.86 4.19
C ASP A 124 5.76 25.21 3.53
N ARG A 125 5.69 25.28 2.19
CA ARG A 125 5.86 26.54 1.45
C ARG A 125 4.76 27.54 1.78
N ASP A 126 3.51 27.09 1.81
CA ASP A 126 2.36 27.94 2.11
C ASP A 126 2.38 28.42 3.56
N ILE A 127 2.73 27.55 4.51
CA ILE A 127 2.90 27.91 5.92
C ILE A 127 4.01 28.96 6.07
N ALA A 128 5.14 28.81 5.36
CA ALA A 128 6.21 29.79 5.39
C ALA A 128 5.76 31.17 4.85
N ALA A 129 5.05 31.19 3.73
CA ALA A 129 4.52 32.41 3.14
C ALA A 129 3.48 33.10 4.06
N LEU A 130 2.59 32.33 4.68
CA LEU A 130 1.61 32.85 5.63
C LEU A 130 2.28 33.41 6.89
N ARG A 131 3.30 32.73 7.42
CA ARG A 131 4.08 33.22 8.56
C ARG A 131 4.77 34.54 8.26
N GLN A 132 5.36 34.68 7.07
CA GLN A 132 5.94 35.96 6.63
C GLN A 132 4.87 37.05 6.55
N ARG A 133 3.69 36.73 5.99
CA ARG A 133 2.61 37.71 5.88
C ARG A 133 2.07 38.16 7.23
N ILE A 134 1.96 37.25 8.20
CA ILE A 134 1.56 37.59 9.58
C ILE A 134 2.57 38.57 10.18
N ALA A 135 3.87 38.27 10.09
CA ALA A 135 4.91 39.15 10.61
C ALA A 135 4.89 40.55 9.96
N GLU A 136 4.67 40.62 8.65
CA GLU A 136 4.50 41.91 7.94
C GLU A 136 3.27 42.69 8.44
N LEU A 137 2.15 42.01 8.65
CA LEU A 137 0.92 42.64 9.14
C LEU A 137 1.08 43.13 10.58
N GLU A 138 1.73 42.35 11.45
CA GLU A 138 2.03 42.75 12.83
C GLU A 138 2.93 44.00 12.88
N ALA A 139 3.97 44.05 12.03
CA ALA A 139 4.85 45.22 11.93
C ALA A 139 4.11 46.48 11.42
N LYS A 140 3.21 46.31 10.44
CA LYS A 140 2.35 47.40 9.95
C LYS A 140 1.40 47.89 11.03
N LEU A 141 0.81 46.99 11.80
CA LEU A 141 -0.09 47.34 12.90
C LEU A 141 0.65 48.17 13.96
N GLN A 142 1.84 47.74 14.40
CA GLN A 142 2.65 48.51 15.36
C GLN A 142 3.05 49.89 14.83
N THR A 143 3.33 49.99 13.53
CA THR A 143 3.68 51.28 12.91
C THR A 143 2.48 52.21 12.85
N ALA A 144 1.30 51.69 12.49
CA ALA A 144 0.05 52.44 12.46
C ALA A 144 -0.32 52.95 13.87
N ASP A 145 -0.17 52.10 14.89
CA ASP A 145 -0.45 52.44 16.28
C ASP A 145 0.44 53.61 16.78
N LYS A 146 1.76 53.53 16.54
CA LYS A 146 2.70 54.62 16.85
C LYS A 146 2.38 55.91 16.11
N LEU A 147 1.99 55.81 14.83
CA LEU A 147 1.65 56.98 14.02
C LEU A 147 0.38 57.65 14.58
N GLN A 148 -0.64 56.86 14.92
CA GLN A 148 -1.86 57.35 15.56
C GLN A 148 -1.58 58.07 16.88
N ASP A 149 -0.78 57.46 17.76
CA ASP A 149 -0.37 58.06 19.03
C ASP A 149 0.37 59.39 18.83
N SER A 150 1.30 59.44 17.87
CA SER A 150 2.06 60.66 17.57
C SER A 150 1.16 61.76 17.02
N ALA A 151 0.24 61.43 16.10
CA ALA A 151 -0.71 62.37 15.53
C ALA A 151 -1.67 62.92 16.59
N PHE A 152 -2.14 62.06 17.49
CA PHE A 152 -2.98 62.46 18.62
C PHE A 152 -2.25 63.43 19.56
N ARG A 153 -1.02 63.10 19.98
CA ARG A 153 -0.21 63.98 20.84
C ARG A 153 0.09 65.31 20.18
N HIS A 154 0.47 65.30 18.90
CA HIS A 154 0.79 66.51 18.15
C HIS A 154 -0.44 67.40 17.97
N GLY A 155 -1.61 66.80 17.70
CA GLY A 155 -2.89 67.51 17.67
C GLY A 155 -3.25 68.17 19.00
N LEU A 156 -3.10 67.45 20.12
CA LEU A 156 -3.31 68.01 21.45
C LEU A 156 -2.35 69.16 21.75
N GLN A 157 -1.07 69.02 21.43
CA GLN A 157 -0.07 70.07 21.62
C GLN A 157 -0.40 71.32 20.81
N HIS A 158 -0.78 71.16 19.54
CA HIS A 158 -1.21 72.28 18.71
C HIS A 158 -2.46 72.95 19.27
N GLY A 159 -3.48 72.18 19.66
CA GLY A 159 -4.71 72.73 20.25
C GLY A 159 -4.43 73.52 21.53
N PHE A 160 -3.56 73.00 22.40
CA PHE A 160 -3.13 73.69 23.61
C PHE A 160 -2.40 75.01 23.30
N SER A 161 -1.44 74.97 22.36
CA SER A 161 -0.70 76.17 21.94
C SER A 161 -1.63 77.21 21.30
N LEU A 162 -2.60 76.78 20.49
CA LEU A 162 -3.61 77.65 19.89
C LEU A 162 -4.44 78.35 20.98
N GLY A 163 -4.96 77.60 21.95
CA GLY A 163 -5.73 78.16 23.07
C GLY A 163 -4.91 79.14 23.92
N GLN A 164 -3.63 78.84 24.14
CA GLN A 164 -2.70 79.76 24.82
C GLN A 164 -2.52 81.06 24.03
N THR A 165 -2.36 80.98 22.69
CA THR A 165 -2.23 82.18 21.86
C THR A 165 -3.53 82.97 21.69
N ASP A 166 -4.70 82.32 21.82
CA ASP A 166 -6.01 82.95 21.63
C ASP A 166 -6.50 83.68 22.90
N ASP A 167 -6.24 83.13 24.10
CA ASP A 167 -6.53 83.79 25.39
C ASP A 167 -5.39 83.59 26.40
N GLN A 168 -4.29 84.30 26.18
CA GLN A 168 -3.11 84.27 27.05
C GLN A 168 -3.41 84.73 28.48
N ALA A 169 -4.29 85.72 28.64
CA ALA A 169 -4.63 86.28 29.95
C ALA A 169 -5.44 85.27 30.81
N GLY A 170 -6.41 84.59 30.20
CA GLY A 170 -7.14 83.49 30.86
C GLY A 170 -6.23 82.31 31.21
N PHE A 171 -5.29 81.97 30.32
CA PHE A 171 -4.31 80.91 30.55
C PHE A 171 -3.39 81.20 31.76
N GLU A 172 -2.86 82.41 31.86
CA GLU A 172 -2.02 82.86 32.99
C GLU A 172 -2.80 82.87 34.31
N GLN A 173 -4.08 83.26 34.30
CA GLN A 173 -4.95 83.16 35.49
C GLN A 173 -5.14 81.72 35.95
N CYS A 174 -5.39 80.78 35.02
CA CYS A 174 -5.53 79.36 35.33
C CYS A 174 -4.23 78.77 35.94
N LEU A 175 -3.05 79.08 35.37
CA LEU A 175 -1.77 78.65 35.92
C LEU A 175 -1.50 79.24 37.31
N THR A 176 -1.85 80.51 37.52
CA THR A 176 -1.70 81.18 38.81
C THR A 176 -2.59 80.51 39.88
N ALA A 177 -3.83 80.16 39.54
CA ALA A 177 -4.75 79.44 40.42
C ALA A 177 -4.32 77.98 40.70
N TYR A 178 -3.64 77.33 39.75
CA TYR A 178 -3.12 75.97 39.94
C TYR A 178 -1.83 75.97 40.79
N SER A 179 -0.96 76.96 40.58
CA SER A 179 0.31 77.10 41.29
C SER A 179 0.17 77.62 42.73
N SER A 180 -0.87 78.42 43.02
CA SER A 180 -1.19 78.82 44.40
C SER A 180 -1.61 77.62 45.25
N ARG A 181 -2.39 76.68 44.68
CA ARG A 181 -2.87 75.47 45.37
C ARG A 181 -1.77 74.46 45.71
N GLY A 182 -0.60 74.53 45.05
CA GLY A 182 0.56 73.68 45.33
C GLY A 182 1.44 74.20 46.48
N LYS A 183 1.32 75.47 46.87
CA LYS A 183 2.10 76.07 47.97
C LYS A 183 1.45 75.89 49.35
N ASP A 184 0.19 75.46 49.39
CA ASP A 184 -0.59 75.33 50.63
C ASP A 184 -0.56 73.90 51.22
N ASN A 185 0.18 72.97 50.61
CA ASN A 185 0.29 71.56 51.03
C ASN A 185 1.71 71.16 51.48
N GLY A 186 2.51 72.12 51.97
CA GLY A 186 3.81 71.90 52.61
C GLY A 186 3.75 72.13 54.11
#